data_AF-A0A7V9PH68-F1
#
_entry.id   AF-A0A7V9PH68-F1
#
_cell.length_a   1.000
_cell.length_b   1.000
_cell.length_c   1.000
_cell.angle_alpha   90.00
_cell.angle_beta   90.00
_cell.angle_gamma   90.00
#
_symmetry.space_group_name_H-M   'P 1'
#
loop_
_entity.id
_entity.type
_entity.pdbx_description
1 polymer ?
#
loop_
_entity_poly.entity_id
_entity_poly.type
_entity_poly.pdbx_seq_one_letter_code
_entity_poly.pdbx_strand_id
1 'polypeptide(L)'
;MDELSPDNPGQPSGEGAGPAPVALAVTDSPVLLHVALVEDERTPAEMVCMGTYLGERLVARCVMPPEAWAQVLEYGLFDAPVKVALVAREEAPGLQCQLYAMVPIPDAEDEEEEAEEEPWAASVPGAGYEAAIAGDAEDEDEEEGELEEEAVTALPLGNIVRFARDRVHPDSLPHEAADVLMKVIEGKTSEVVDRALSDLLGL
;
A
#
# COMPACT_ATOMS: atom_id res chain seq x y z
N MET A 1 46.09 45.83 -11.92
CA MET A 1 44.94 46.06 -11.02
C MET A 1 43.79 45.35 -11.69
N ASP A 2 43.71 44.05 -11.43
CA ASP A 2 42.69 43.14 -11.92
C ASP A 2 42.18 42.43 -10.66
N GLU A 3 40.87 42.49 -10.43
CA GLU A 3 40.00 41.32 -10.40
C GLU A 3 38.63 41.73 -9.85
N LEU A 4 37.62 41.59 -10.73
CA LEU A 4 36.22 41.50 -10.36
C LEU A 4 36.00 40.19 -9.60
N SER A 5 35.31 40.23 -8.46
CA SER A 5 34.51 39.11 -7.98
C SER A 5 33.17 39.64 -7.47
N PRO A 6 32.04 39.22 -8.05
CA PRO A 6 30.72 39.67 -7.65
C PRO A 6 30.26 38.95 -6.37
N ASP A 7 29.62 39.73 -5.50
CA ASP A 7 28.66 39.29 -4.49
C ASP A 7 27.76 38.18 -5.06
N ASN A 8 27.75 37.01 -4.43
CA ASN A 8 26.76 35.96 -4.71
C ASN A 8 25.77 35.89 -3.54
N PRO A 9 24.63 36.60 -3.61
CA PRO A 9 23.57 36.47 -2.64
C PRO A 9 22.68 35.27 -3.02
N GLY A 10 22.54 34.33 -2.10
CA GLY A 10 21.50 33.29 -2.17
C GLY A 10 21.98 31.92 -2.62
N GLN A 11 22.55 31.16 -1.69
CA GLN A 11 22.30 29.72 -1.67
C GLN A 11 21.20 29.47 -0.63
N PRO A 12 19.98 29.07 -1.02
CA PRO A 12 19.13 28.37 -0.08
C PRO A 12 19.86 27.07 0.26
N SER A 13 20.25 26.91 1.52
CA SER A 13 20.59 25.62 2.09
C SER A 13 19.34 24.74 2.07
N GLY A 14 18.97 24.26 0.89
CA GLY A 14 18.10 23.11 0.75
C GLY A 14 18.93 21.90 1.10
N GLU A 15 19.15 21.66 2.40
CA GLU A 15 19.42 20.31 2.87
C GLU A 15 18.24 19.47 2.38
N GLY A 16 18.47 18.69 1.33
CA GLY A 16 17.54 17.67 0.89
C GLY A 16 17.38 16.72 2.05
N ALA A 17 16.31 16.92 2.82
CA ALA A 17 15.85 15.92 3.76
C ALA A 17 15.65 14.65 2.92
N GLY A 18 16.54 13.67 3.12
CA GLY A 18 16.35 12.35 2.53
C GLY A 18 14.95 11.83 2.88
N PRO A 19 14.43 10.85 2.12
CA PRO A 19 13.11 10.31 2.40
C PRO A 19 13.02 9.92 3.87
N ALA A 20 11.96 10.39 4.55
CA ALA A 20 11.73 10.07 5.95
C ALA A 20 11.74 8.54 6.13
N PRO A 21 12.37 8.03 7.20
CA PRO A 21 12.50 6.59 7.39
C PRO A 21 11.12 5.92 7.45
N VAL A 22 11.00 4.79 6.74
CA VAL A 22 9.79 3.96 6.69
C VAL A 22 10.15 2.57 7.20
N ALA A 23 9.26 1.97 7.99
CA ALA A 23 9.33 0.55 8.32
C ALA A 23 8.16 -0.21 7.71
N LEU A 24 8.43 -1.45 7.30
CA LEU A 24 7.44 -2.40 6.83
C LEU A 24 7.40 -3.59 7.80
N ALA A 25 6.21 -3.97 8.25
CA ALA A 25 5.97 -5.20 8.97
C ALA A 25 4.94 -6.03 8.21
N VAL A 26 5.14 -7.35 8.14
CA VAL A 26 4.23 -8.29 7.48
C VAL A 26 3.98 -9.45 8.44
N THR A 27 2.75 -9.94 8.44
CA THR A 27 2.36 -11.14 9.18
C THR A 27 3.18 -12.36 8.78
N ASP A 28 3.58 -13.16 9.76
CA ASP A 28 4.34 -14.39 9.59
C ASP A 28 3.51 -15.50 8.93
N SER A 29 2.19 -15.52 9.17
CA SER A 29 1.21 -16.41 8.58
C SER A 29 0.02 -15.63 8.00
N PRO A 30 -0.59 -16.08 6.88
CA PRO A 30 -1.82 -15.48 6.37
C PRO A 30 -2.95 -15.50 7.39
N VAL A 31 -3.82 -14.49 7.34
CA VAL A 31 -4.88 -14.25 8.32
C VAL A 31 -6.22 -14.20 7.59
N LEU A 32 -7.21 -14.91 8.14
CA LEU A 32 -8.58 -14.86 7.60
C LEU A 32 -9.25 -13.56 8.06
N LEU A 33 -9.51 -12.69 7.09
CA LEU A 33 -10.21 -11.42 7.30
C LEU A 33 -11.66 -11.53 6.80
N HIS A 34 -12.54 -10.77 7.41
CA HIS A 34 -13.89 -10.56 6.90
C HIS A 34 -14.08 -9.09 6.57
N VAL A 35 -14.75 -8.78 5.46
CA VAL A 35 -15.04 -7.40 5.05
C VAL A 35 -16.53 -7.19 4.87
N ALA A 36 -17.01 -6.02 5.27
CA ALA A 36 -18.40 -5.62 5.12
C ALA A 36 -18.52 -4.10 5.03
N LEU A 37 -19.59 -3.60 4.42
CA LEU A 37 -19.89 -2.17 4.45
C LEU A 37 -20.31 -1.74 5.85
N VAL A 38 -19.80 -0.59 6.28
CA VAL A 38 -20.12 0.04 7.57
C VAL A 38 -20.60 1.46 7.37
N GLU A 39 -21.55 1.89 8.21
CA GLU A 39 -21.96 3.29 8.25
C GLU A 39 -20.92 4.10 9.03
N ASP A 40 -20.39 5.15 8.40
CA ASP A 40 -19.47 6.10 9.02
C ASP A 40 -19.79 7.50 8.51
N GLU A 41 -20.10 8.42 9.42
CA GLU A 41 -20.48 9.82 9.11
C GLU A 41 -19.38 10.59 8.37
N ARG A 42 -18.14 10.13 8.45
CA ARG A 42 -16.99 10.76 7.78
C ARG A 42 -16.81 10.29 6.34
N THR A 43 -17.58 9.29 5.93
CA THR A 43 -17.58 8.81 4.54
C THR A 43 -18.10 9.94 3.64
N PRO A 44 -17.32 10.40 2.66
CA PRO A 44 -17.78 11.40 1.70
C PRO A 44 -19.05 10.94 0.99
N ALA A 45 -19.86 11.90 0.54
CA ALA A 45 -20.99 11.59 -0.33
C ALA A 45 -20.50 10.81 -1.57
N GLU A 46 -21.29 9.82 -2.01
CA GLU A 46 -21.00 8.95 -3.16
C GLU A 46 -19.87 7.92 -2.95
N MET A 47 -19.22 7.90 -1.79
CA MET A 47 -18.24 6.88 -1.42
C MET A 47 -18.86 5.83 -0.48
N VAL A 48 -18.20 4.69 -0.35
CA VAL A 48 -18.56 3.66 0.63
C VAL A 48 -17.43 3.45 1.63
N CYS A 49 -17.77 2.97 2.83
CA CYS A 49 -16.79 2.63 3.86
C CYS A 49 -16.79 1.12 4.06
N MET A 50 -15.67 0.49 3.73
CA MET A 50 -15.40 -0.91 4.01
C MET A 50 -14.84 -1.04 5.42
N GLY A 51 -15.52 -1.79 6.27
CA GLY A 51 -14.99 -2.28 7.54
C GLY A 51 -14.25 -3.59 7.33
N THR A 52 -13.04 -3.69 7.89
CA THR A 52 -12.27 -4.93 7.96
C THR A 52 -12.35 -5.51 9.36
N TYR A 53 -12.63 -6.80 9.45
CA TYR A 53 -12.87 -7.52 10.69
C TYR A 53 -11.91 -8.70 10.83
N LEU A 54 -11.49 -8.93 12.07
CA LEU A 54 -10.78 -10.13 12.49
C LEU A 54 -11.64 -10.88 13.50
N GLY A 55 -12.26 -11.97 13.06
CA GLY A 55 -13.39 -12.58 13.78
C GLY A 55 -14.57 -11.60 13.83
N GLU A 56 -15.09 -11.32 15.02
CA GLU A 56 -16.18 -10.34 15.21
C GLU A 56 -15.71 -8.90 15.44
N ARG A 57 -14.39 -8.68 15.53
CA ARG A 57 -13.84 -7.38 15.91
C ARG A 57 -13.46 -6.56 14.68
N LEU A 58 -13.98 -5.35 14.59
CA LEU A 58 -13.54 -4.37 13.60
C LEU A 58 -12.10 -3.93 13.88
N VAL A 59 -11.23 -3.99 12.88
CA VAL A 59 -9.79 -3.68 13.00
C VAL A 59 -9.36 -2.48 12.18
N ALA A 60 -10.06 -2.20 11.09
CA ALA A 60 -9.77 -1.07 10.21
C ALA A 60 -11.01 -0.65 9.43
N ARG A 61 -11.02 0.59 8.96
CA ARG A 61 -12.00 1.12 8.01
C ARG A 61 -11.27 1.77 6.84
N CYS A 62 -11.74 1.52 5.63
CA CYS A 62 -11.23 2.13 4.41
C CYS A 62 -12.39 2.75 3.63
N VAL A 63 -12.25 4.03 3.27
CA VAL A 63 -13.17 4.70 2.35
C VAL A 63 -12.69 4.43 0.93
N MET A 64 -13.59 3.99 0.07
CA MET A 64 -13.30 3.69 -1.32
C MET A 64 -14.49 3.98 -2.22
N PRO A 65 -14.27 4.09 -3.54
CA PRO A 65 -15.36 4.19 -4.50
C PRO A 65 -16.24 2.93 -4.52
N PRO A 66 -17.54 3.03 -4.82
CA PRO A 66 -18.44 1.88 -4.91
C PRO A 66 -17.98 0.79 -5.90
N GLU A 67 -17.35 1.19 -7.01
CA GLU A 67 -16.79 0.28 -8.01
C GLU A 67 -15.64 -0.56 -7.47
N ALA A 68 -14.78 0.02 -6.63
CA ALA A 68 -13.69 -0.71 -5.98
C ALA A 68 -14.26 -1.73 -4.97
N TRP A 69 -15.33 -1.37 -4.24
CA TRP A 69 -16.04 -2.32 -3.38
C TRP A 69 -16.69 -3.46 -4.17
N ALA A 70 -17.26 -3.16 -5.34
CA ALA A 70 -17.82 -4.20 -6.21
C ALA A 70 -16.75 -5.21 -6.65
N GLN A 71 -15.55 -4.75 -7.02
CA GLN A 71 -14.42 -5.62 -7.38
C GLN A 71 -13.97 -6.52 -6.22
N VAL A 72 -13.94 -5.99 -4.99
CA VAL A 72 -13.60 -6.79 -3.79
C VAL A 72 -14.53 -7.99 -3.64
N LEU A 73 -15.83 -7.80 -3.92
CA LEU A 73 -16.83 -8.86 -3.86
C LEU A 73 -16.78 -9.80 -5.07
N GLU A 74 -16.61 -9.24 -6.26
CA GLU A 74 -16.58 -10.00 -7.52
C GLU A 74 -15.43 -11.00 -7.56
N TYR A 75 -14.24 -10.58 -7.15
CA TYR A 75 -13.05 -11.42 -7.15
C TYR A 75 -12.85 -12.22 -5.86
N GLY A 76 -13.75 -12.10 -4.88
CA GLY A 76 -13.65 -12.87 -3.63
C GLY A 76 -12.31 -12.68 -2.90
N LEU A 77 -11.76 -11.45 -2.91
CA LEU A 77 -10.38 -11.16 -2.48
C LEU A 77 -10.06 -11.55 -1.02
N PHE A 78 -11.10 -11.85 -0.23
CA PHE A 78 -11.01 -12.24 1.18
C PHE A 78 -11.63 -13.61 1.48
N ASP A 79 -11.92 -14.42 0.47
CA ASP A 79 -12.46 -15.78 0.64
C ASP A 79 -11.40 -16.76 1.20
N ALA A 80 -10.12 -16.46 0.97
CA ALA A 80 -8.98 -17.17 1.53
C ALA A 80 -8.20 -16.30 2.53
N PRO A 81 -7.43 -16.88 3.47
CA PRO A 81 -6.54 -16.13 4.34
C PRO A 81 -5.47 -15.35 3.57
N VAL A 82 -5.29 -14.07 3.91
CA VAL A 82 -4.37 -13.15 3.21
C VAL A 82 -3.25 -12.65 4.11
N LYS A 83 -2.10 -12.30 3.54
CA LYS A 83 -1.04 -11.65 4.30
C LYS A 83 -1.43 -10.21 4.59
N VAL A 84 -1.28 -9.80 5.85
CA VAL A 84 -1.48 -8.42 6.27
C VAL A 84 -0.13 -7.75 6.44
N ALA A 85 0.02 -6.55 5.86
CA ALA A 85 1.20 -5.71 5.99
C ALA A 85 0.85 -4.36 6.62
N LEU A 86 1.84 -3.77 7.26
CA LEU A 86 1.76 -2.45 7.88
C LEU A 86 2.98 -1.64 7.47
N VAL A 87 2.72 -0.47 6.90
CA VAL A 87 3.74 0.53 6.58
C VAL A 87 3.69 1.61 7.65
N ALA A 88 4.81 1.86 8.32
CA ALA A 88 4.90 2.80 9.43
C ALA A 88 5.89 3.94 9.12
N ARG A 89 5.47 5.17 9.43
CA ARG A 89 6.27 6.40 9.27
C ARG A 89 6.23 7.20 10.56
N GLU A 90 7.37 7.73 10.98
CA GLU A 90 7.43 8.62 12.13
C GLU A 90 7.03 10.04 11.72
N GLU A 91 5.85 10.47 12.18
CA GLU A 91 5.28 11.77 11.88
C GLU A 91 4.35 12.20 13.02
N ALA A 92 4.43 13.48 13.42
CA ALA A 92 3.62 14.03 14.50
C ALA A 92 2.12 13.67 14.30
N PRO A 93 1.40 13.19 15.34
CA PRO A 93 1.75 13.16 16.76
C PRO A 93 2.48 11.89 17.26
N GLY A 94 3.00 11.05 16.37
CA GLY A 94 3.72 9.83 16.76
C GLY A 94 4.10 8.97 15.56
N LEU A 95 3.48 7.80 15.47
CA LEU A 95 3.67 6.85 14.38
C LEU A 95 2.40 6.77 13.54
N GLN A 96 2.53 7.07 12.26
CA GLN A 96 1.48 6.92 11.25
C GLN A 96 1.64 5.56 10.58
N CYS A 97 0.63 4.72 10.69
CA CYS A 97 0.63 3.37 10.13
C CYS A 97 -0.48 3.22 9.09
N GLN A 98 -0.17 2.57 7.97
CA GLN A 98 -1.12 2.21 6.93
C GLN A 98 -1.16 0.69 6.83
N LEU A 99 -2.36 0.12 6.93
CA LEU A 99 -2.60 -1.32 6.92
C LEU A 99 -3.05 -1.75 5.52
N TYR A 100 -2.49 -2.85 5.03
CA TYR A 100 -2.78 -3.42 3.72
C TYR A 100 -3.02 -4.92 3.82
N ALA A 101 -3.94 -5.43 2.99
CA ALA A 101 -4.02 -6.84 2.65
C ALA A 101 -3.27 -7.08 1.35
N MET A 102 -2.47 -8.13 1.32
CA MET A 102 -1.80 -8.62 0.13
C MET A 102 -2.72 -9.68 -0.48
N VAL A 103 -3.37 -9.31 -1.58
CA VAL A 103 -4.38 -10.13 -2.26
C VAL A 103 -3.88 -10.51 -3.65
N PRO A 104 -4.08 -11.76 -4.10
CA PRO A 104 -3.79 -12.12 -5.48
C PRO A 104 -4.77 -11.38 -6.40
N ILE A 105 -4.26 -10.83 -7.50
CA ILE A 105 -5.06 -10.38 -8.63
C ILE A 105 -5.10 -11.56 -9.61
N PRO A 106 -6.27 -11.94 -10.14
CA PRO A 106 -6.32 -12.86 -11.27
C PRO A 106 -5.54 -12.24 -12.45
N ASP A 107 -4.70 -13.03 -13.12
CA ASP A 107 -3.93 -12.56 -14.27
C ASP A 107 -4.88 -12.01 -15.34
N ALA A 108 -4.54 -10.82 -15.84
CA ALA A 108 -5.28 -10.13 -16.89
C ALA A 108 -4.97 -10.76 -18.26
N GLU A 109 -5.05 -12.09 -18.36
CA GLU A 109 -4.77 -12.84 -19.60
C GLU A 109 -5.74 -12.50 -20.76
N ASP A 110 -6.78 -11.70 -20.51
CA ASP A 110 -7.77 -11.30 -21.52
C ASP A 110 -7.53 -9.90 -22.14
N GLU A 111 -6.51 -9.13 -21.70
CA GLU A 111 -6.17 -7.81 -22.30
C GLU A 111 -5.05 -7.86 -23.36
N GLU A 112 -4.55 -9.04 -23.73
CA GLU A 112 -3.56 -9.18 -24.81
C GLU A 112 -4.17 -9.13 -26.24
N GLU A 113 -5.51 -9.20 -26.38
CA GLU A 113 -6.17 -9.08 -27.69
C GLU A 113 -6.33 -7.62 -28.18
N GLU A 114 -6.06 -6.61 -27.34
CA GLU A 114 -6.00 -5.19 -27.73
C GLU A 114 -4.56 -4.66 -27.90
N ALA A 115 -3.63 -5.51 -28.36
CA ALA A 115 -2.44 -5.04 -29.06
C ALA A 115 -2.81 -4.42 -30.43
N GLU A 116 -3.72 -3.43 -30.42
CA GLU A 116 -4.05 -2.62 -31.58
C GLU A 116 -2.87 -1.69 -31.89
N GLU A 117 -1.99 -2.15 -32.78
CA GLU A 117 -0.95 -1.41 -33.53
C GLU A 117 -0.59 -0.04 -32.93
N GLU A 118 0.23 -0.01 -31.88
CA GLU A 118 0.68 1.21 -31.22
C GLU A 118 1.40 2.16 -32.20
N PRO A 119 0.74 3.22 -32.71
CA PRO A 119 1.25 3.99 -33.85
C PRO A 119 2.49 4.85 -33.50
N TRP A 120 2.73 5.02 -32.21
CA TRP A 120 3.86 5.76 -31.65
C TRP A 120 5.16 4.95 -31.65
N ALA A 121 5.09 3.61 -31.64
CA ALA A 121 6.25 2.73 -31.80
C ALA A 121 6.91 2.93 -33.19
N ALA A 122 6.12 3.23 -34.22
CA ALA A 122 6.63 3.54 -35.56
C ALA A 122 7.37 4.89 -35.66
N SER A 123 7.25 5.75 -34.64
CA SER A 123 7.80 7.12 -34.66
C SER A 123 9.19 7.24 -34.04
N VAL A 124 9.72 6.15 -33.43
CA VAL A 124 11.05 6.15 -32.82
C VAL A 124 12.13 5.75 -33.84
N PRO A 125 13.17 6.57 -34.08
CA PRO A 125 14.28 6.19 -34.96
C PRO A 125 15.03 4.98 -34.40
N GLY A 126 14.80 3.80 -34.98
CA GLY A 126 15.38 2.53 -34.51
C GLY A 126 14.41 1.34 -34.54
N ALA A 127 13.09 1.60 -34.59
CA ALA A 127 12.06 0.56 -34.57
C ALA A 127 12.22 -0.53 -35.67
N GLY A 128 12.74 -0.16 -36.84
CA GLY A 128 13.01 -1.11 -37.93
C GLY A 128 14.21 -2.03 -37.70
N TYR A 129 15.11 -1.71 -36.77
CA TYR A 129 16.25 -2.57 -36.41
C TYR A 129 15.86 -3.58 -35.33
N GLU A 130 15.09 -3.16 -34.32
CA GLU A 130 14.59 -4.06 -33.26
C GLU A 130 13.59 -5.08 -33.80
N ALA A 131 12.69 -4.67 -34.70
CA ALA A 131 11.78 -5.59 -35.40
C ALA A 131 12.51 -6.63 -36.27
N ALA A 132 13.71 -6.31 -36.78
CA ALA A 132 14.52 -7.24 -37.58
C ALA A 132 15.33 -8.22 -36.73
N ILE A 133 15.54 -7.92 -35.44
CA ILE A 133 16.20 -8.83 -34.47
C ILE A 133 15.16 -9.74 -33.81
N ALA A 134 13.96 -9.22 -33.53
CA ALA A 134 12.87 -10.00 -32.94
C ALA A 134 12.34 -11.11 -33.87
N GLY A 135 12.47 -10.94 -35.20
CA GLY A 135 12.04 -11.94 -36.18
C GLY A 135 12.97 -13.15 -36.38
N ASP A 136 14.09 -13.24 -35.67
CA ASP A 136 15.08 -14.35 -35.79
C ASP A 136 15.15 -15.23 -34.52
N ALA A 137 14.28 -14.98 -33.53
CA ALA A 137 14.16 -15.77 -32.31
C ALA A 137 12.94 -16.69 -32.41
N GLU A 138 12.95 -17.62 -33.37
CA GLU A 138 12.03 -18.76 -33.40
C GLU A 138 12.63 -19.90 -32.54
N ASP A 139 11.82 -20.35 -31.58
CA ASP A 139 11.80 -21.65 -30.91
C ASP A 139 13.04 -22.09 -30.10
N GLU A 140 12.95 -21.95 -28.77
CA GLU A 140 13.40 -23.00 -27.86
C GLU A 140 12.45 -23.03 -26.64
N ASP A 141 11.49 -23.96 -26.72
CA ASP A 141 10.60 -24.38 -25.63
C ASP A 141 11.41 -24.88 -24.42
N GLU A 142 11.45 -24.10 -23.34
CA GLU A 142 11.70 -24.63 -22.00
C GLU A 142 10.42 -24.46 -21.18
N GLU A 143 9.56 -25.47 -21.25
CA GLU A 143 8.44 -25.71 -20.33
C GLU A 143 9.02 -26.09 -18.94
N GLU A 144 9.74 -25.16 -18.30
CA GLU A 144 9.88 -25.17 -16.86
C GLU A 144 8.52 -24.77 -16.31
N GLY A 145 7.91 -25.60 -15.48
CA GLY A 145 6.69 -25.25 -14.75
C GLY A 145 7.01 -24.10 -13.79
N GLU A 146 7.05 -22.89 -14.31
CA GLU A 146 6.94 -21.65 -13.57
C GLU A 146 5.58 -21.74 -12.88
N LEU A 147 5.61 -21.84 -11.54
CA LEU A 147 4.43 -21.47 -10.78
C LEU A 147 4.22 -20.00 -11.14
N GLU A 148 3.27 -19.71 -12.02
CA GLU A 148 2.82 -18.35 -12.33
C GLU A 148 2.74 -17.62 -10.99
N GLU A 149 3.66 -16.66 -10.79
CA GLU A 149 3.71 -15.89 -9.56
C GLU A 149 2.46 -15.01 -9.56
N GLU A 150 1.32 -15.55 -9.08
CA GLU A 150 0.02 -14.87 -9.03
C GLU A 150 0.26 -13.41 -8.61
N ALA A 151 -0.07 -12.48 -9.50
CA ALA A 151 0.28 -11.08 -9.30
C ALA A 151 -0.34 -10.56 -7.99
N VAL A 152 0.47 -10.24 -6.99
CA VAL A 152 -0.03 -9.78 -5.69
C VAL A 152 -0.18 -8.25 -5.68
N THR A 153 -1.33 -7.76 -5.20
CA THR A 153 -1.56 -6.33 -4.97
C THR A 153 -1.83 -6.01 -3.51
N ALA A 154 -1.52 -4.76 -3.14
CA ALA A 154 -1.73 -4.23 -1.80
C ALA A 154 -3.06 -3.46 -1.73
N LEU A 155 -4.10 -4.09 -1.21
CA LEU A 155 -5.39 -3.47 -0.97
C LEU A 155 -5.39 -2.73 0.38
N PRO A 156 -5.64 -1.41 0.44
CA PRO A 156 -5.64 -0.66 1.70
C PRO A 156 -6.81 -1.06 2.60
N LEU A 157 -6.51 -1.33 3.87
CA LEU A 157 -7.50 -1.70 4.89
C LEU A 157 -7.84 -0.51 5.80
N GLY A 158 -6.89 0.38 6.06
CA GLY A 158 -7.11 1.59 6.85
C GLY A 158 -5.83 2.15 7.50
N ASN A 159 -6.01 3.17 8.34
CA ASN A 159 -4.92 3.90 8.99
C ASN A 159 -4.96 3.73 10.51
N ILE A 160 -3.79 3.62 11.14
CA ILE A 160 -3.62 3.52 12.59
C ILE A 160 -2.61 4.56 13.03
N VAL A 161 -2.92 5.29 14.10
CA VAL A 161 -1.98 6.22 14.74
C VAL A 161 -1.63 5.70 16.12
N ARG A 162 -0.33 5.52 16.37
CA ARG A 162 0.19 5.31 17.72
C ARG A 162 0.87 6.58 18.19
N PHE A 163 0.33 7.20 19.24
CA PHE A 163 0.91 8.41 19.80
C PHE A 163 2.30 8.15 20.39
N ALA A 164 3.16 9.16 20.39
CA ALA A 164 4.52 9.04 20.93
C ALA A 164 4.56 8.51 22.38
N ARG A 165 3.57 8.87 23.20
CA ARG A 165 3.44 8.40 24.60
C ARG A 165 3.14 6.91 24.74
N ASP A 166 2.57 6.30 23.70
CA ASP A 166 2.10 4.91 23.69
C ASP A 166 3.09 3.97 22.97
N ARG A 167 4.27 4.48 22.61
CA ARG A 167 5.37 3.72 21.99
C ARG A 167 6.00 2.74 22.98
N VAL A 168 6.29 1.54 22.50
CA VAL A 168 6.94 0.45 23.27
C VAL A 168 8.45 0.39 22.97
N HIS A 169 8.81 0.67 21.73
CA HIS A 169 10.15 0.70 21.14
C HIS A 169 10.44 2.09 20.53
N PRO A 170 10.52 3.16 21.34
CA PRO A 170 10.72 4.53 20.84
C PRO A 170 11.99 4.70 19.99
N ASP A 171 13.00 3.86 20.21
CA ASP A 171 14.29 3.93 19.52
C ASP A 171 14.38 3.03 18.28
N SER A 172 13.31 2.28 17.93
CA SER A 172 13.33 1.36 16.79
C SER A 172 12.01 1.31 16.03
N LEU A 173 11.97 2.01 14.89
CA LEU A 173 10.82 2.06 13.99
C LEU A 173 10.37 0.66 13.48
N PRO A 174 11.27 -0.27 13.08
CA PRO A 174 10.85 -1.61 12.67
C PRO A 174 10.20 -2.43 13.78
N HIS A 175 10.75 -2.38 15.01
CA HIS A 175 10.17 -3.09 16.14
C HIS A 175 8.83 -2.49 16.56
N GLU A 176 8.65 -1.17 16.43
CA GLU A 176 7.33 -0.54 16.61
C GLU A 176 6.32 -1.02 15.58
N ALA A 177 6.68 -1.00 14.29
CA ALA A 177 5.78 -1.45 13.23
C ALA A 177 5.33 -2.90 13.46
N ALA A 178 6.25 -3.78 13.84
CA ALA A 178 5.96 -5.16 14.19
C ALA A 178 5.05 -5.29 15.42
N ASP A 179 5.28 -4.54 16.50
CA ASP A 179 4.42 -4.55 17.69
C ASP A 179 3.02 -4.00 17.40
N VAL A 180 2.90 -2.92 16.61
CA VAL A 180 1.58 -2.41 16.18
C VAL A 180 0.84 -3.48 15.40
N LEU A 181 1.46 -4.06 14.37
CA LEU A 181 0.83 -5.10 13.56
C LEU A 181 0.42 -6.31 14.43
N MET A 182 1.31 -6.77 15.31
CA MET A 182 1.01 -7.87 16.23
C MET A 182 -0.20 -7.57 17.11
N LYS A 183 -0.29 -6.36 17.70
CA LYS A 183 -1.46 -5.99 18.51
C LYS A 183 -2.73 -5.84 17.69
N VAL A 184 -2.63 -5.43 16.42
CA VAL A 184 -3.78 -5.41 15.50
C VAL A 184 -4.28 -6.84 15.28
N ILE A 185 -3.39 -7.81 15.07
CA ILE A 185 -3.77 -9.22 14.87
C ILE A 185 -4.25 -9.87 16.19
N GLU A 186 -3.61 -9.60 17.32
CA GLU A 186 -3.99 -10.20 18.61
C GLU A 186 -5.22 -9.57 19.26
N GLY A 187 -5.68 -8.41 18.77
CA GLY A 187 -6.86 -7.73 19.29
C GLY A 187 -6.66 -6.76 20.43
N LYS A 188 -5.47 -6.16 20.52
CA LYS A 188 -5.08 -5.27 21.62
C LYS A 188 -4.92 -3.79 21.22
N THR A 189 -5.21 -3.40 19.98
CA THR A 189 -5.18 -1.98 19.55
C THR A 189 -6.57 -1.35 19.53
N SER A 190 -6.73 -0.18 20.16
CA SER A 190 -7.90 0.69 19.96
C SER A 190 -7.67 1.58 18.74
N GLU A 191 -8.74 1.92 18.03
CA GLU A 191 -8.66 2.88 16.95
C GLU A 191 -8.34 4.30 17.45
N VAL A 192 -7.85 5.14 16.53
CA VAL A 192 -7.56 6.57 16.79
C VAL A 192 -8.81 7.32 17.21
N VAL A 193 -9.98 6.93 16.68
CA VAL A 193 -11.27 7.56 17.01
C VAL A 193 -11.71 7.18 18.41
N ASP A 194 -11.72 5.89 18.73
CA ASP A 194 -12.08 5.39 20.06
C ASP A 194 -11.19 6.02 21.13
N ARG A 195 -9.88 6.16 20.84
CA ARG A 195 -8.93 6.78 21.76
C ARG A 195 -9.08 8.30 21.85
N ALA A 196 -9.31 9.00 20.74
CA ALA A 196 -9.57 10.43 20.74
C ALA A 196 -10.86 10.76 21.52
N LEU A 197 -11.87 9.90 21.41
CA LEU A 197 -13.10 9.99 22.20
C LEU A 197 -12.82 9.68 23.69
N SER A 198 -12.03 8.65 24.01
CA SER A 198 -11.63 8.38 25.41
C SER A 198 -10.84 9.53 26.03
N ASP A 199 -9.88 10.12 25.31
CA ASP A 199 -9.04 11.23 25.80
C ASP A 199 -9.86 12.53 25.95
N LEU A 200 -10.85 12.75 25.06
CA LEU A 200 -11.81 13.85 25.18
C LEU A 200 -12.79 13.66 26.35
N LEU A 201 -13.18 12.41 26.64
CA LEU A 201 -14.15 12.05 27.68
C LEU A 201 -13.50 11.75 29.04
N GLY A 202 -12.17 11.71 29.13
CA GLY A 202 -11.43 11.41 30.35
C GLY A 202 -11.63 9.98 30.87
N LEU A 203 -11.90 9.03 29.97
CA LEU A 203 -12.08 7.60 30.25
C LEU A 203 -10.79 6.80 30.05
#